data_AF-A0A806TU06-F1
#
_entry.id   AF-A0A806TU06-F1
#
_cell.length_a   1.000
_cell.length_b   1.000
_cell.length_c   1.000
_cell.angle_alpha   90.00
_cell.angle_beta   90.00
_cell.angle_gamma   90.00
#
_symmetry.space_group_name_H-M   'P 1'
#
loop_
_entity.id
_entity.type
_entity.pdbx_description
1 polymer ?
#
loop_
_entity_poly.entity_id
_entity_poly.type
_entity_poly.pdbx_seq_one_letter_code
_entity_poly.pdbx_strand_id
1 'polypeptide(L)'
;MKKIVSGILILVIAVIVMIEGNPLEQNSSTNPSYDEVITFPADRYPETAAHIQHAIDKGKSAVCTIDRDGAEENRRESLKGIPTKSGYDRDEFPMAFCEEGGSGADIEYVKPSDNRGAGSWISHQVDEFPDGTKVLIEVK
;
A
#
# COMPACT_ATOMS: atom_id res chain seq x y z
N MET A 1 16.63 -53.10 31.61
CA MET A 1 17.23 -51.76 31.82
C MET A 1 17.34 -50.94 30.53
N LYS A 2 17.78 -51.50 29.38
CA LYS A 2 17.90 -50.77 28.09
C LYS A 2 16.59 -50.20 27.50
N LYS A 3 15.43 -50.85 27.75
CA LYS A 3 14.12 -50.42 27.19
C LYS A 3 13.50 -49.22 27.91
N ILE A 4 13.84 -49.01 29.19
CA ILE A 4 13.25 -47.93 30.02
C ILE A 4 13.98 -46.60 29.79
N VAL A 5 15.32 -46.66 29.60
CA VAL A 5 16.14 -45.47 29.25
C VAL A 5 15.75 -44.91 27.88
N SER A 6 15.37 -45.77 26.94
CA SER A 6 14.93 -45.36 25.59
C SER A 6 13.60 -44.61 25.60
N GLY A 7 12.65 -44.97 26.48
CA GLY A 7 11.36 -44.30 26.57
C GLY A 7 11.46 -42.90 27.17
N ILE A 8 12.35 -42.71 28.16
CA ILE A 8 12.59 -41.41 28.80
C ILE A 8 13.31 -40.46 27.81
N LEU A 9 14.25 -40.96 27.01
CA LEU A 9 14.95 -40.15 26.01
C LEU A 9 14.02 -39.62 24.91
N ILE A 10 13.06 -40.43 24.45
CA ILE A 10 12.07 -40.03 23.43
C ILE A 10 11.12 -38.94 23.98
N LEU A 11 10.75 -39.03 25.26
CA LEU A 11 9.85 -38.07 25.90
C LEU A 11 10.54 -36.72 26.13
N VAL A 12 11.84 -36.71 26.43
CA VAL A 12 12.65 -35.47 26.54
C VAL A 12 12.80 -34.78 25.17
N ILE A 13 13.02 -35.54 24.09
CA ILE A 13 13.08 -34.97 22.73
C ILE A 13 11.73 -34.37 22.32
N ALA A 14 10.61 -35.04 22.61
CA ALA A 14 9.28 -34.51 22.30
C ALA A 14 8.97 -33.23 23.09
N VAL A 15 9.46 -33.10 24.33
CA VAL A 15 9.31 -31.88 25.13
C VAL A 15 10.21 -30.75 24.62
N ILE A 16 11.44 -31.05 24.14
CA ILE A 16 12.30 -30.05 23.49
C ILE A 16 11.65 -29.49 22.22
N VAL A 17 11.03 -30.35 21.39
CA VAL A 17 10.29 -29.92 20.19
C VAL A 17 9.03 -29.09 20.52
N MET A 18 8.46 -29.26 21.72
CA MET A 18 7.32 -28.46 22.19
C MET A 18 7.73 -27.12 22.84
N ILE A 19 9.01 -26.97 23.23
CA ILE A 19 9.58 -25.76 23.87
C ILE A 19 10.30 -24.89 22.83
N GLU A 20 10.89 -25.49 21.80
CA GLU A 20 11.44 -24.78 20.65
C GLU A 20 10.30 -24.47 19.67
N GLY A 21 9.70 -23.29 19.83
CA GLY A 21 8.67 -22.77 18.94
C GLY A 21 9.03 -23.00 17.47
N ASN A 22 8.02 -23.39 16.68
CA ASN A 22 8.09 -23.61 15.25
C ASN A 22 9.06 -22.62 14.56
N PRO A 23 10.15 -23.08 13.91
CA PRO A 23 10.99 -22.23 13.08
C PRO A 23 10.37 -21.98 11.70
N LEU A 24 9.04 -22.05 11.60
CA LEU A 24 8.26 -21.75 10.42
C LEU A 24 7.47 -20.44 10.59
N GLU A 25 8.05 -19.46 11.27
CA GLU A 25 7.82 -18.09 10.84
C GLU A 25 8.70 -17.84 9.61
N GLN A 26 8.27 -18.40 8.46
CA GLN A 26 8.56 -17.74 7.20
C GLN A 26 7.83 -16.40 7.26
N ASN A 27 8.55 -15.37 7.71
CA ASN A 27 8.30 -14.01 7.29
C ASN A 27 8.46 -13.99 5.76
N SER A 28 7.41 -14.44 5.07
CA SER A 28 7.19 -14.12 3.68
C SER A 28 6.91 -12.63 3.66
N SER A 29 7.97 -11.82 3.64
CA SER A 29 7.91 -10.49 3.08
C SER A 29 7.52 -10.67 1.61
N THR A 30 6.23 -10.83 1.36
CA THR A 30 5.64 -10.81 0.03
C THR A 30 5.82 -9.37 -0.44
N ASN A 31 6.96 -9.10 -1.09
CA ASN A 31 7.10 -7.87 -1.85
C ASN A 31 5.87 -7.78 -2.75
N PRO A 32 5.12 -6.68 -2.72
CA PRO A 32 3.95 -6.54 -3.56
C PRO A 32 4.39 -6.71 -5.02
N SER A 33 3.67 -7.53 -5.77
CA SER A 33 3.96 -7.74 -7.19
C SER A 33 3.60 -6.47 -7.97
N TYR A 34 4.56 -5.90 -8.69
CA TYR A 34 4.38 -4.76 -9.58
C TYR A 34 5.09 -5.01 -10.91
N ASP A 35 4.62 -4.35 -11.97
CA ASP A 35 5.17 -4.39 -13.32
C ASP A 35 6.13 -3.22 -13.55
N GLU A 36 5.78 -2.04 -13.02
CA GLU A 36 6.51 -0.79 -13.20
C GLU A 36 6.72 -0.07 -11.87
N VAL A 37 7.70 0.83 -11.82
CA VAL A 37 7.97 1.70 -10.65
C VAL A 37 7.99 3.14 -11.11
N ILE A 38 7.22 4.01 -10.43
CA ILE A 38 7.38 5.46 -10.57
C ILE A 38 7.96 6.04 -9.28
N THR A 39 8.93 6.93 -9.42
CA THR A 39 9.53 7.65 -8.30
C THR A 39 8.84 9.01 -8.16
N PHE A 40 7.94 9.13 -7.18
CA PHE A 40 7.19 10.35 -6.91
C PHE A 40 8.10 11.44 -6.32
N PRO A 41 8.14 12.66 -6.92
CA PRO A 41 9.11 13.69 -6.56
C PRO A 41 8.64 14.51 -5.35
N ALA A 42 9.06 14.11 -4.14
CA ALA A 42 8.69 14.77 -2.89
C ALA A 42 9.26 16.19 -2.75
N ASP A 43 10.35 16.49 -3.45
CA ASP A 43 10.91 17.83 -3.52
C ASP A 43 10.01 18.83 -4.28
N ARG A 44 9.20 18.34 -5.22
CA ARG A 44 8.28 19.14 -6.04
C ARG A 44 6.87 19.23 -5.45
N TYR A 45 6.40 18.16 -4.83
CA TYR A 45 5.04 18.03 -4.29
C TYR A 45 5.08 17.50 -2.84
N PRO A 46 5.68 18.25 -1.90
CA PRO A 46 5.94 17.76 -0.55
C PRO A 46 4.69 17.43 0.26
N GLU A 47 3.57 18.13 0.06
CA GLU A 47 2.34 17.84 0.82
C GLU A 47 1.68 16.54 0.34
N THR A 48 1.54 16.36 -0.98
CA THR A 48 1.02 15.09 -1.53
C THR A 48 1.97 13.92 -1.25
N ALA A 49 3.30 14.11 -1.32
CA ALA A 49 4.27 13.08 -0.95
C ALA A 49 4.10 12.61 0.50
N ALA A 50 3.90 13.56 1.43
CA ALA A 50 3.66 13.24 2.83
C ALA A 50 2.36 12.44 3.02
N HIS A 51 1.28 12.82 2.31
CA HIS A 51 0.03 12.06 2.35
C HIS A 51 0.20 10.62 1.82
N ILE A 52 0.87 10.44 0.67
CA ILE A 52 1.18 9.11 0.12
C ILE A 52 1.93 8.25 1.14
N GLN A 53 3.00 8.78 1.74
CA GLN A 53 3.80 8.05 2.72
C GLN A 53 2.98 7.69 3.97
N HIS A 54 2.21 8.64 4.52
CA HIS A 54 1.35 8.38 5.67
C HIS A 54 0.27 7.33 5.37
N ALA A 55 -0.32 7.36 4.18
CA ALA A 55 -1.32 6.39 3.76
C ALA A 55 -0.70 4.97 3.65
N ILE A 56 0.48 4.85 3.07
CA ILE A 56 1.24 3.59 3.01
C ILE A 56 1.58 3.09 4.41
N ASP A 57 2.03 3.96 5.31
CA ASP A 57 2.34 3.61 6.71
C ASP A 57 1.09 3.13 7.48
N LYS A 58 -0.11 3.61 7.09
CA LYS A 58 -1.41 3.12 7.59
C LYS A 58 -1.88 1.82 6.92
N GLY A 59 -1.07 1.23 6.04
CA GLY A 59 -1.35 -0.04 5.36
C GLY A 59 -2.12 0.09 4.05
N LYS A 60 -2.19 1.28 3.43
CA LYS A 60 -2.68 1.40 2.06
C LYS A 60 -1.67 0.79 1.08
N SER A 61 -2.17 0.25 -0.02
CA SER A 61 -1.31 -0.31 -1.07
C SER A 61 -0.44 0.80 -1.67
N ALA A 62 0.88 0.57 -1.71
CA ALA A 62 1.80 1.39 -2.50
C ALA A 62 1.74 1.05 -4.00
N VAL A 63 1.08 -0.06 -4.37
CA VAL A 63 0.88 -0.46 -5.76
C VAL A 63 -0.49 0.01 -6.22
N CYS A 64 -0.51 0.68 -7.37
CA CYS A 64 -1.70 1.08 -8.12
C CYS A 64 -1.87 0.14 -9.32
N THR A 65 -2.92 -0.67 -9.33
CA THR A 65 -3.36 -1.38 -10.53
C THR A 65 -4.23 -0.43 -11.34
N ILE A 66 -3.78 -0.01 -12.51
CA ILE A 66 -4.47 1.06 -13.28
C ILE A 66 -5.86 0.59 -13.74
N ASP A 67 -6.90 1.29 -13.30
CA ASP A 67 -8.30 1.14 -13.73
C ASP A 67 -8.90 2.53 -13.94
N ARG A 68 -8.84 3.02 -15.18
CA ARG A 68 -9.28 4.38 -15.52
C ARG A 68 -10.80 4.46 -15.57
N ASP A 69 -11.48 3.40 -15.98
CA ASP A 69 -12.93 3.32 -16.05
C ASP A 69 -13.58 3.40 -14.65
N GLY A 70 -12.92 2.84 -13.62
CA GLY A 70 -13.36 2.92 -12.23
C GLY A 70 -13.20 4.28 -11.55
N ALA A 71 -12.50 5.24 -12.16
CA ALA A 71 -12.04 6.46 -11.48
C ALA A 71 -13.15 7.38 -10.96
N GLU A 72 -14.27 7.49 -11.68
CA GLU A 72 -15.40 8.33 -11.24
C GLU A 72 -16.08 7.74 -10.01
N GLU A 73 -16.36 6.43 -10.03
CA GLU A 73 -17.02 5.72 -8.94
C GLU A 73 -16.14 5.64 -7.70
N ASN A 74 -14.85 5.35 -7.87
CA ASN A 74 -13.89 5.36 -6.78
C ASN A 74 -13.85 6.73 -6.08
N ARG A 75 -13.74 7.82 -6.85
CA ARG A 75 -13.77 9.17 -6.27
C ARG A 75 -15.06 9.48 -5.52
N ARG A 76 -16.19 8.98 -6.02
CA ARG A 76 -17.49 9.17 -5.37
C ARG A 76 -17.55 8.45 -4.02
N GLU A 77 -17.01 7.24 -3.92
CA GLU A 77 -17.00 6.45 -2.69
C GLU A 77 -15.95 6.95 -1.68
N SER A 78 -14.74 7.26 -2.11
CA SER A 78 -13.65 7.75 -1.25
C SER A 78 -14.01 9.09 -0.57
N LEU A 79 -14.66 10.00 -1.30
CA LEU A 79 -14.97 11.35 -0.83
C LEU A 79 -16.33 11.47 -0.14
N LYS A 80 -17.05 10.36 0.03
CA LYS A 80 -18.41 10.34 0.58
C LYS A 80 -18.41 10.85 2.03
N GLY A 81 -19.18 11.92 2.26
CA GLY A 81 -19.31 12.52 3.60
C GLY A 81 -18.12 13.39 4.03
N ILE A 82 -17.10 13.55 3.20
CA ILE A 82 -15.95 14.40 3.47
C ILE A 82 -16.26 15.79 2.90
N PRO A 83 -16.43 16.83 3.73
CA PRO A 83 -16.77 18.17 3.23
C PRO A 83 -15.64 18.75 2.39
N THR A 84 -15.96 19.73 1.53
CA THR A 84 -14.92 20.54 0.92
C THR A 84 -14.36 21.52 1.93
N LYS A 85 -13.09 21.93 1.75
CA LYS A 85 -12.42 22.91 2.60
C LYS A 85 -11.84 24.02 1.74
N SER A 86 -12.29 25.26 1.96
CA SER A 86 -11.83 26.39 1.16
C SER A 86 -10.31 26.54 1.22
N GLY A 87 -9.66 26.65 0.05
CA GLY A 87 -8.21 26.73 -0.09
C GLY A 87 -7.46 25.39 -0.06
N TYR A 88 -8.17 24.26 -0.14
CA TYR A 88 -7.60 22.91 -0.19
C TYR A 88 -8.34 22.04 -1.20
N ASP A 89 -7.60 21.11 -1.81
CA ASP A 89 -8.19 19.97 -2.52
C ASP A 89 -8.23 18.77 -1.55
N ARG A 90 -9.08 17.77 -1.83
CA ARG A 90 -9.10 16.49 -1.10
C ARG A 90 -8.27 15.50 -1.91
N ASP A 91 -7.08 15.21 -1.44
CA ASP A 91 -6.21 14.21 -2.06
C ASP A 91 -6.64 12.80 -1.63
N GLU A 92 -6.43 11.81 -2.49
CA GLU A 92 -6.92 10.44 -2.32
C GLU A 92 -5.76 9.43 -2.48
N PHE A 93 -5.51 8.60 -1.46
CA PHE A 93 -4.55 7.50 -1.60
C PHE A 93 -5.08 6.18 -0.99
N PRO A 94 -5.21 5.08 -1.76
CA PRO A 94 -4.84 4.94 -3.16
C PRO A 94 -5.71 5.81 -4.10
N MET A 95 -5.13 6.19 -5.24
CA MET A 95 -5.73 7.15 -6.16
C MET A 95 -6.99 6.58 -6.81
N ALA A 96 -7.91 7.45 -7.22
CA ALA A 96 -9.19 7.02 -7.78
C ALA A 96 -9.07 6.15 -9.05
N PHE A 97 -8.04 6.39 -9.89
CA PHE A 97 -7.81 5.59 -11.10
C PHE A 97 -7.08 4.26 -10.84
N CYS A 98 -6.91 3.86 -9.58
CA CYS A 98 -6.37 2.56 -9.20
C CYS A 98 -7.51 1.63 -8.75
N GLU A 99 -7.43 0.33 -9.03
CA GLU A 99 -8.36 -0.68 -8.48
C GLU A 99 -8.37 -0.66 -6.95
N GLU A 100 -7.25 -0.31 -6.31
CA GLU A 100 -7.11 -0.19 -4.86
C GLU A 100 -7.72 1.10 -4.29
N GLY A 101 -8.19 2.00 -5.16
CA GLY A 101 -8.85 3.25 -4.80
C GLY A 101 -10.27 3.06 -4.28
N GLY A 102 -10.98 4.17 -4.13
CA GLY A 102 -12.38 4.15 -3.75
C GLY A 102 -12.61 3.99 -2.25
N SER A 103 -13.51 3.06 -1.88
CA SER A 103 -13.94 2.91 -0.48
C SER A 103 -12.77 2.59 0.44
N GLY A 104 -12.56 3.46 1.43
CA GLY A 104 -11.47 3.32 2.37
C GLY A 104 -10.13 3.88 1.91
N ALA A 105 -10.05 4.63 0.81
CA ALA A 105 -8.87 5.47 0.54
C ALA A 105 -8.62 6.44 1.73
N ASP A 106 -7.34 6.68 2.05
CA ASP A 106 -6.95 7.74 3.00
C ASP A 106 -7.11 9.09 2.29
N ILE A 107 -7.64 10.07 3.03
CA ILE A 107 -7.99 11.38 2.49
C ILE A 107 -7.32 12.47 3.34
N GLU A 108 -6.58 13.34 2.67
CA GLU A 108 -5.95 14.50 3.29
C GLU A 108 -6.27 15.79 2.52
N TYR A 109 -6.35 16.91 3.23
CA TYR A 109 -6.55 18.22 2.60
C TYR A 109 -5.19 18.82 2.22
N VAL A 110 -4.90 18.85 0.93
CA VAL A 110 -3.62 19.32 0.38
C VAL A 110 -3.79 20.67 -0.32
N LYS A 111 -2.75 21.52 -0.33
CA LYS A 111 -2.78 22.77 -1.08
C LYS A 111 -3.03 22.52 -2.57
N PRO A 112 -3.95 23.28 -3.23
CA PRO A 112 -4.30 23.00 -4.61
C PRO A 112 -3.14 23.07 -5.60
N SER A 113 -2.15 23.93 -5.37
CA SER A 113 -0.97 24.02 -6.22
C SER A 113 -0.08 22.78 -6.14
N ASP A 114 0.02 22.18 -4.97
CA ASP A 114 0.78 20.95 -4.73
C ASP A 114 0.02 19.77 -5.35
N ASN A 115 -1.24 19.57 -4.93
CA ASN A 115 -2.07 18.43 -5.33
C ASN A 115 -2.33 18.34 -6.84
N ARG A 116 -2.66 19.46 -7.49
CA ARG A 116 -2.93 19.46 -8.94
C ARG A 116 -1.66 19.28 -9.76
N GLY A 117 -0.54 19.80 -9.25
CA GLY A 117 0.78 19.56 -9.83
C GLY A 117 1.16 18.08 -9.76
N ALA A 118 0.97 17.46 -8.59
CA ALA A 118 1.18 16.04 -8.36
C ALA A 118 0.28 15.18 -9.27
N GLY A 119 -1.03 15.47 -9.32
CA GLY A 119 -1.98 14.73 -10.14
C GLY A 119 -1.65 14.80 -11.64
N SER A 120 -1.28 15.98 -12.14
CA SER A 120 -0.81 16.14 -13.52
C SER A 120 0.45 15.32 -13.77
N TRP A 121 1.44 15.40 -12.86
CA TRP A 121 2.70 14.68 -12.98
C TRP A 121 2.50 13.15 -13.01
N ILE A 122 1.76 12.58 -12.04
CA ILE A 122 1.48 11.14 -12.01
C ILE A 122 0.73 10.72 -13.27
N SER A 123 -0.31 11.46 -13.67
CA SER A 123 -1.08 11.13 -14.88
C SER A 123 -0.20 11.07 -16.13
N HIS A 124 0.82 11.94 -16.23
CA HIS A 124 1.78 11.88 -17.34
C HIS A 124 2.75 10.70 -17.22
N GLN A 125 3.11 10.27 -16.01
CA GLN A 125 3.99 9.10 -15.83
C GLN A 125 3.31 7.80 -16.27
N VAL A 126 1.99 7.70 -16.06
CA VAL A 126 1.25 6.45 -16.31
C VAL A 126 0.51 6.45 -17.65
N ASP A 127 0.57 7.52 -18.44
CA ASP A 127 -0.21 7.70 -19.68
C ASP A 127 0.01 6.59 -20.70
N GLU A 128 1.25 6.11 -20.83
CA GLU A 128 1.61 5.03 -21.77
C GLU A 128 1.31 3.63 -21.24
N PHE A 129 0.95 3.49 -19.97
CA PHE A 129 0.65 2.20 -19.37
C PHE A 129 -0.82 1.83 -19.58
N PRO A 130 -1.10 0.64 -20.15
CA PRO A 130 -2.47 0.17 -20.30
C PRO A 130 -3.11 -0.13 -18.94
N ASP A 131 -4.44 -0.09 -18.89
CA ASP A 131 -5.21 -0.55 -17.74
C ASP A 131 -4.82 -2.01 -17.38
N GLY A 132 -4.77 -2.30 -16.09
CA GLY A 132 -4.27 -3.54 -15.51
C GLY A 132 -2.77 -3.54 -15.16
N THR A 133 -2.00 -2.55 -15.62
CA THR A 133 -0.58 -2.41 -15.23
C THR A 133 -0.48 -2.10 -13.73
N LYS A 134 0.39 -2.83 -13.01
CA LYS A 134 0.65 -2.61 -11.58
C LYS A 134 1.85 -1.70 -11.40
N VAL A 135 1.59 -0.48 -10.96
CA VAL A 135 2.63 0.54 -10.76
C VAL A 135 2.92 0.70 -9.28
N LEU A 136 4.15 0.43 -8.86
CA LEU A 136 4.62 0.79 -7.52
C LEU A 136 4.90 2.30 -7.46
N ILE A 137 4.30 2.97 -6.49
CA ILE A 137 4.56 4.37 -6.17
C ILE A 137 5.63 4.44 -5.08
N GLU A 138 6.84 4.88 -5.45
CA GLU A 138 7.94 5.06 -4.50
C GLU A 138 8.19 6.55 -4.27
N VAL A 139 8.05 7.04 -3.04
CA VAL A 139 8.30 8.46 -2.71
C VAL A 139 9.79 8.70 -2.52
N LYS A 140 10.37 9.71 -3.20
CA LYS A 140 11.76 10.16 -3.00
C LYS A 140 11.93 11.66 -2.97
#